data_AF-A0A4U5MJM5-F1
#
_entry.id   AF-A0A4U5MJM5-F1
#
_cell.length_a   1.000
_cell.length_b   1.000
_cell.length_c   1.000
_cell.angle_alpha   90.00
_cell.angle_beta   90.00
_cell.angle_gamma   90.00
#
_symmetry.space_group_name_H-M   'P 1'
#
loop_
_entity.id
_entity.type
_entity.pdbx_description
1 polymer ?
#
loop_
_entity_poly.entity_id
_entity_poly.type
_entity_poly.pdbx_seq_one_letter_code
_entity_poly.pdbx_strand_id
1 'polypeptide(L)'
;MNALSVIALIVAMAIANVEARAPSHCQLNRFERFYDKYERKCFETLSFADLETQSLESLRRTWHDEDGGEIRCHFFTEAKIFLEDDLTECLPFWHYYAKNVECLNEAEANPDLKDEFGNCLADLTGEGIQRPCGHYINCMRKIVVPKCPGADAIICDRYMETFHILTKSEGIGFKCDWNHVHNVCRNVSYE
;
A
#
# COMPACT_ATOMS: atom_id res chain seq x y z
N MET A 1 -39.80 25.57 -13.12
CA MET A 1 -38.45 25.12 -12.72
C MET A 1 -38.37 23.62 -12.98
N ASN A 2 -37.56 23.20 -13.95
CA ASN A 2 -37.58 21.83 -14.47
C ASN A 2 -36.78 20.89 -13.55
N ALA A 3 -37.37 19.75 -13.19
CA ALA A 3 -36.76 18.72 -12.35
C ALA A 3 -35.42 18.18 -12.89
N LEU A 4 -35.17 18.31 -14.20
CA LEU A 4 -33.92 17.95 -14.86
C LEU A 4 -32.71 18.80 -14.42
N SER A 5 -32.92 20.05 -13.99
CA SER A 5 -31.84 20.94 -13.54
C SER A 5 -31.29 20.56 -12.17
N VAL A 6 -32.11 19.94 -11.31
CA VAL A 6 -31.73 19.55 -9.94
C VAL A 6 -30.96 18.24 -9.93
N ILE A 7 -31.29 17.31 -10.84
CA ILE A 7 -30.57 16.03 -10.98
C ILE A 7 -29.15 16.24 -11.53
N ALA A 8 -28.96 17.17 -12.47
CA ALA A 8 -27.63 17.50 -12.97
C ALA A 8 -26.71 18.08 -11.89
N LEU A 9 -27.26 18.83 -10.93
CA LEU A 9 -26.49 19.39 -9.80
C LEU A 9 -26.14 18.32 -8.75
N ILE A 10 -27.04 17.37 -8.49
CA ILE A 10 -26.78 16.27 -7.54
C ILE A 10 -25.78 15.26 -8.12
N VAL A 11 -25.83 14.99 -9.43
CA VAL A 11 -24.80 14.17 -10.10
C VAL A 11 -23.47 14.90 -10.19
N ALA A 12 -23.46 16.22 -10.43
CA ALA A 12 -22.23 17.01 -10.39
C ALA A 12 -21.61 17.11 -8.98
N MET A 13 -22.42 17.12 -7.91
CA MET A 13 -21.92 17.11 -6.53
C MET A 13 -21.50 15.72 -6.04
N ALA A 14 -22.07 14.64 -6.58
CA ALA A 14 -21.57 13.28 -6.35
C ALA A 14 -20.21 13.01 -7.05
N ILE A 15 -19.85 13.81 -8.06
CA ILE A 15 -18.55 13.78 -8.73
C ILE A 15 -17.53 14.72 -8.04
N ALA A 16 -17.98 15.62 -7.15
CA ALA A 16 -17.13 16.66 -6.56
C ALA A 16 -16.52 16.31 -5.18
N ASN A 17 -16.93 15.20 -4.54
CA ASN A 17 -16.22 14.64 -3.38
C ASN A 17 -15.62 13.28 -3.73
N VAL A 18 -14.90 13.23 -4.85
CA VAL A 18 -13.88 12.21 -5.04
C VAL A 18 -12.75 12.61 -4.12
N GLU A 19 -12.79 12.18 -2.85
CA GLU A 19 -11.62 12.29 -1.99
C GLU A 19 -10.48 11.58 -2.72
N ALA A 20 -9.53 12.40 -3.18
CA ALA A 20 -8.27 11.92 -3.69
C ALA A 20 -7.69 10.96 -2.65
N ARG A 21 -7.43 9.71 -3.01
CA ARG A 21 -6.71 8.79 -2.11
C ARG A 21 -5.37 9.45 -1.78
N ALA A 22 -5.21 10.01 -0.60
CA ALA A 22 -3.88 10.31 -0.10
C ALA A 22 -3.17 8.97 0.12
N PRO A 23 -1.84 8.88 -0.08
CA PRO A 23 -1.07 7.77 0.46
C PRO A 23 -1.50 7.56 1.91
N SER A 24 -1.67 6.30 2.35
CA SER A 24 -2.06 6.04 3.73
C SER A 24 -1.16 6.84 4.67
N HIS A 25 -1.75 7.59 5.60
CA HIS A 25 -0.98 8.31 6.62
C HIS A 25 -0.13 7.34 7.46
N CYS A 26 -0.46 6.04 7.41
CA CYS A 26 0.30 4.93 7.98
C CYS A 26 1.61 4.59 7.25
N GLN A 27 1.97 5.34 6.19
CA GLN A 27 3.26 5.37 5.47
C GLN A 27 3.94 4.01 5.29
N LEU A 28 3.86 3.44 4.09
CA LEU A 28 4.50 2.16 3.76
C LEU A 28 5.99 2.13 4.12
N ASN A 29 6.71 3.21 3.83
CA ASN A 29 8.14 3.34 4.16
C ASN A 29 8.44 3.19 5.66
N ARG A 30 7.53 3.66 6.52
CA ARG A 30 7.66 3.53 7.97
C ARG A 30 7.42 2.09 8.39
N PHE A 31 6.42 1.45 7.81
CA PHE A 31 6.17 0.02 7.99
C PHE A 31 7.35 -0.84 7.54
N GLU A 32 7.91 -0.61 6.35
CA GLU A 32 9.04 -1.40 5.81
C GLU A 32 10.25 -1.34 6.76
N ARG A 33 10.58 -0.17 7.32
CA ARG A 33 11.65 -0.03 8.34
C ARG A 33 11.34 -0.79 9.63
N PHE A 34 10.08 -0.78 10.06
CA PHE A 34 9.64 -1.56 11.21
C PHE A 34 9.77 -3.06 10.92
N TYR A 35 9.23 -3.52 9.78
CA TYR A 35 9.18 -4.93 9.39
C TYR A 35 10.58 -5.52 9.29
N ASP A 36 11.50 -4.83 8.62
CA ASP A 36 12.90 -5.23 8.49
C ASP A 36 13.62 -5.34 9.85
N LYS A 37 13.26 -4.52 10.84
CA LYS A 37 13.78 -4.64 12.21
C LYS A 37 13.10 -5.79 12.97
N TYR A 38 11.79 -5.95 12.80
CA TYR A 38 11.01 -6.98 13.46
C TYR A 38 11.43 -8.37 12.99
N GLU A 39 11.53 -8.59 11.68
CA GLU A 39 12.00 -9.82 11.05
C GLU A 39 13.39 -10.20 11.57
N ARG A 40 14.39 -9.30 11.45
CA ARG A 40 15.75 -9.58 11.95
C ARG A 40 15.82 -9.98 13.43
N LYS A 41 14.88 -9.49 14.25
CA LYS A 41 14.85 -9.77 15.68
C LYS A 41 14.05 -11.04 16.02
N CYS A 42 13.01 -11.34 15.26
CA CYS A 42 11.92 -12.23 15.67
C CYS A 42 11.58 -13.34 14.66
N PHE A 43 12.25 -13.45 13.51
CA PHE A 43 11.85 -14.38 12.43
C PHE A 43 11.73 -15.85 12.87
N GLU A 44 12.52 -16.29 13.86
CA GLU A 44 12.48 -17.68 14.37
C GLU A 44 11.37 -17.92 15.42
N THR A 45 10.56 -16.92 15.74
CA THR A 45 9.54 -17.02 16.78
C THR A 45 8.18 -17.41 16.21
N LEU A 46 7.39 -18.14 17.01
CA LEU A 46 5.99 -18.46 16.65
C LEU A 46 5.17 -17.19 16.39
N SER A 47 5.37 -16.15 17.19
CA SER A 47 4.67 -14.86 17.03
C SER A 47 4.96 -14.16 15.70
N PHE A 48 6.14 -14.39 15.10
CA PHE A 48 6.43 -13.88 13.77
C PHE A 48 5.70 -14.68 12.70
N ALA A 49 5.75 -16.02 12.76
CA ALA A 49 5.03 -16.90 11.83
C ALA A 49 3.49 -16.72 11.89
N ASP A 50 2.96 -16.37 13.06
CA ASP A 50 1.54 -16.09 13.28
C ASP A 50 1.06 -14.83 12.54
N LEU A 51 1.95 -13.89 12.24
CA LEU A 51 1.60 -12.61 11.62
C LEU A 51 0.92 -12.78 10.26
N GLU A 52 1.45 -13.68 9.44
CA GLU A 52 1.00 -13.92 8.06
C GLU A 52 -0.29 -14.76 8.01
N THR A 53 -0.49 -15.59 9.02
CA THR A 53 -1.55 -16.62 9.01
C THR A 53 -2.78 -16.20 9.83
N GLN A 54 -2.60 -15.39 10.86
CA GLN A 54 -3.67 -14.99 11.77
C GLN A 54 -4.38 -13.70 11.33
N SER A 55 -5.62 -13.50 11.78
CA SER A 55 -6.32 -12.23 11.67
C SER A 55 -5.81 -11.23 12.71
N LEU A 56 -6.00 -9.93 12.47
CA LEU A 56 -5.65 -8.90 13.45
C LEU A 56 -6.35 -9.10 14.80
N GLU A 57 -7.61 -9.56 14.76
CA GLU A 57 -8.37 -9.87 15.97
C GLU A 57 -7.76 -11.04 16.75
N SER A 58 -7.31 -12.08 16.04
CA SER A 58 -6.64 -13.23 16.66
C SER A 58 -5.32 -12.81 17.32
N LEU A 59 -4.48 -12.07 16.59
CA LEU A 59 -3.23 -11.52 17.13
C LEU A 59 -3.49 -10.64 18.36
N ARG A 60 -4.56 -9.83 18.36
CA ARG A 60 -4.90 -9.00 19.52
C ARG A 60 -5.19 -9.83 20.77
N ARG A 61 -5.83 -11.00 20.62
CA ARG A 61 -6.16 -11.90 21.74
C ARG A 61 -4.92 -12.58 22.32
N THR A 62 -3.88 -12.76 21.53
CA THR A 62 -2.62 -13.42 21.91
C THR A 62 -1.51 -12.44 22.29
N TRP A 63 -1.83 -11.14 22.44
CA TRP A 63 -0.81 -10.12 22.68
C TRP A 63 -0.20 -10.23 24.09
N HIS A 64 -1.00 -10.58 25.09
CA HIS A 64 -0.56 -10.64 26.47
C HIS A 64 -0.43 -12.09 26.96
N ASP A 65 0.51 -12.33 27.88
CA ASP A 65 0.63 -13.60 28.59
C ASP A 65 -0.45 -13.75 29.69
N GLU A 66 -0.40 -14.86 30.43
CA GLU A 66 -1.38 -15.18 31.48
C GLU A 66 -1.39 -14.16 32.63
N ASP A 67 -0.30 -13.42 32.84
CA ASP A 67 -0.15 -12.40 33.87
C ASP A 67 -0.48 -10.99 33.35
N GLY A 68 -0.86 -10.87 32.06
CA GLY A 68 -1.14 -9.60 31.41
C GLY A 68 0.10 -8.85 30.92
N GLY A 69 1.27 -9.50 30.89
CA GLY A 69 2.51 -8.98 30.35
C GLY A 69 2.51 -8.99 28.82
N GLU A 70 3.04 -7.93 28.18
CA GLU A 70 3.21 -7.89 26.73
C GLU A 70 4.27 -8.91 26.27
N ILE A 71 3.90 -9.78 25.33
CA ILE A 71 4.79 -10.83 24.85
C ILE A 71 5.85 -10.23 23.92
N ARG A 72 7.13 -10.50 24.20
CA ARG A 72 8.25 -10.11 23.33
C ARG A 72 8.13 -10.80 21.98
N CYS A 73 8.51 -10.10 20.90
CA CYS A 73 8.32 -10.59 19.53
C CYS A 73 6.86 -10.79 19.11
N HIS A 74 5.88 -10.40 19.92
CA HIS A 74 4.51 -10.24 19.41
C HIS A 74 4.43 -8.98 18.53
N PHE A 75 3.72 -9.08 17.40
CA PHE A 75 3.59 -7.98 16.44
C PHE A 75 3.17 -6.66 17.09
N PHE A 76 2.17 -6.68 17.96
CA PHE A 76 1.68 -5.48 18.65
C PHE A 76 2.73 -4.90 19.62
N THR A 77 3.47 -5.74 20.33
CA THR A 77 4.53 -5.30 21.26
C THR A 77 5.65 -4.62 20.49
N GLU A 78 6.14 -5.25 19.43
CA GLU A 78 7.24 -4.70 18.62
C GLU A 78 6.80 -3.47 17.83
N ALA A 79 5.57 -3.47 17.29
CA ALA A 79 4.97 -2.29 16.68
C ALA A 79 4.89 -1.15 17.69
N LYS A 80 4.44 -1.41 18.93
CA LYS A 80 4.35 -0.38 19.98
C LYS A 80 5.70 0.23 20.32
N ILE A 81 6.74 -0.59 20.39
CA ILE A 81 8.09 -0.13 20.67
C ILE A 81 8.66 0.74 19.54
N PHE A 82 8.28 0.48 18.29
CA PHE A 82 8.91 1.13 17.13
C PHE A 82 8.07 2.25 16.50
N LEU A 83 6.75 2.12 16.56
CA LEU A 83 5.79 2.96 15.86
C LEU A 83 5.02 3.89 16.80
N GLU A 84 5.20 3.76 18.11
CA GLU A 84 4.72 4.70 19.13
C GLU A 84 3.21 5.03 18.99
N ASP A 85 2.85 6.31 18.85
CA ASP A 85 1.50 6.84 19.11
C ASP A 85 0.41 6.48 18.06
N ASP A 86 0.79 6.02 16.87
CA ASP A 86 -0.15 5.77 15.77
C ASP A 86 -0.71 4.33 15.74
N LEU A 87 -0.49 3.56 16.82
CA LEU A 87 -0.74 2.12 16.79
C LEU A 87 -2.17 1.76 16.45
N THR A 88 -3.15 2.49 16.99
CA THR A 88 -4.54 2.05 16.92
C THR A 88 -5.14 2.24 15.53
N GLU A 89 -4.79 3.33 14.86
CA GLU A 89 -5.29 3.65 13.52
C GLU A 89 -4.56 2.84 12.43
N CYS A 90 -3.24 2.69 12.58
CA CYS A 90 -2.41 2.12 11.51
C CYS A 90 -2.19 0.61 11.59
N LEU A 91 -2.54 -0.04 12.70
CA LEU A 91 -2.35 -1.49 12.83
C LEU A 91 -3.02 -2.32 11.74
N PRO A 92 -4.28 -2.05 11.33
CA PRO A 92 -4.91 -2.82 10.27
C PRO A 92 -4.13 -2.74 8.95
N PHE A 93 -3.62 -1.55 8.61
CA PHE A 93 -2.81 -1.32 7.42
C PHE A 93 -1.48 -2.05 7.50
N TRP A 94 -0.79 -1.96 8.64
CA TRP A 94 0.49 -2.63 8.84
C TRP A 94 0.37 -4.15 8.89
N HIS A 95 -0.70 -4.68 9.46
CA HIS A 95 -0.97 -6.11 9.41
C HIS A 95 -1.28 -6.56 7.98
N TYR A 96 -2.07 -5.78 7.23
CA TYR A 96 -2.29 -6.04 5.80
C TYR A 96 -0.98 -6.02 5.01
N TYR A 97 -0.11 -5.05 5.24
CA TYR A 97 1.20 -4.98 4.60
C TYR A 97 2.05 -6.21 4.93
N ALA A 98 2.13 -6.59 6.21
CA ALA A 98 2.89 -7.75 6.64
C ALA A 98 2.47 -9.04 5.94
N LYS A 99 1.16 -9.26 5.76
CA LYS A 99 0.63 -10.45 5.08
C LYS A 99 0.94 -10.52 3.59
N ASN A 100 1.22 -9.39 2.94
CA ASN A 100 1.26 -9.31 1.48
C ASN A 100 2.62 -8.84 0.93
N VAL A 101 3.49 -8.25 1.76
CA VAL A 101 4.74 -7.63 1.30
C VAL A 101 5.75 -8.66 0.77
N GLU A 102 5.84 -9.84 1.39
CA GLU A 102 6.76 -10.90 0.92
C GLU A 102 6.37 -11.36 -0.48
N CYS A 103 5.11 -11.74 -0.66
CA CYS A 103 4.54 -12.15 -1.94
C CYS A 103 4.68 -11.06 -3.03
N LEU A 104 4.50 -9.78 -2.68
CA LEU A 104 4.79 -8.65 -3.58
C LEU A 104 6.28 -8.62 -3.97
N ASN A 105 7.18 -8.69 -3.00
CA ASN A 105 8.62 -8.64 -3.23
C ASN A 105 9.10 -9.83 -4.09
N GLU A 106 8.57 -11.03 -3.86
CA GLU A 106 8.83 -12.22 -4.68
C GLU A 106 8.34 -12.03 -6.12
N ALA A 107 7.15 -11.46 -6.30
CA ALA A 107 6.61 -11.17 -7.62
C ALA A 107 7.48 -10.13 -8.37
N GLU A 108 7.92 -9.07 -7.70
CA GLU A 108 8.79 -8.05 -8.30
C GLU A 108 10.20 -8.56 -8.59
N ALA A 109 10.71 -9.49 -7.77
CA ALA A 109 12.02 -10.12 -7.97
C ALA A 109 12.01 -11.23 -9.03
N ASN A 110 10.84 -11.64 -9.53
CA ASN A 110 10.70 -12.74 -10.46
C ASN A 110 11.34 -12.40 -11.83
N PRO A 111 12.41 -13.12 -12.26
CA PRO A 111 13.10 -12.86 -13.52
C PRO A 111 12.20 -12.99 -14.77
N ASP A 112 11.17 -13.84 -14.72
CA ASP A 112 10.27 -14.09 -15.84
C ASP A 112 9.38 -12.88 -16.15
N LEU A 113 9.20 -11.97 -15.18
CA LEU A 113 8.37 -10.76 -15.32
C LEU A 113 9.18 -9.52 -15.70
N LYS A 114 10.50 -9.67 -15.83
CA LYS A 114 11.42 -8.56 -16.07
C LYS A 114 11.07 -7.75 -17.32
N ASP A 115 10.69 -8.43 -18.40
CA ASP A 115 10.33 -7.76 -19.66
C ASP A 115 8.99 -7.02 -19.53
N GLU A 116 8.02 -7.58 -18.82
CA GLU A 116 6.73 -6.93 -18.56
C GLU A 116 6.91 -5.67 -17.70
N PHE A 117 7.71 -5.75 -16.62
CA PHE A 117 8.07 -4.58 -15.81
C PHE A 117 8.87 -3.55 -16.61
N GLY A 118 9.78 -3.99 -17.48
CA GLY A 118 10.54 -3.13 -18.39
C GLY A 118 9.62 -2.35 -19.33
N ASN A 119 8.56 -2.99 -19.86
CA ASN A 119 7.56 -2.34 -20.69
C ASN A 119 6.75 -1.29 -19.91
N CYS A 120 6.36 -1.58 -18.66
CA CYS A 120 5.69 -0.59 -17.81
C CYS A 120 6.58 0.65 -17.60
N LEU A 121 7.87 0.45 -17.34
CA LEU A 121 8.82 1.54 -17.15
C LEU A 121 9.05 2.34 -18.44
N ALA A 122 9.18 1.67 -19.59
CA ALA A 122 9.36 2.32 -20.88
C ALA A 122 8.17 3.24 -21.24
N ASP A 123 6.94 2.83 -20.90
CA ASP A 123 5.75 3.67 -21.04
C ASP A 123 5.80 4.94 -20.15
N LEU A 124 6.52 4.89 -19.03
CA LEU A 124 6.66 5.99 -18.07
C LEU A 124 7.83 6.94 -18.42
N THR A 125 8.93 6.43 -19.00
CA THR A 125 10.19 7.17 -19.24
C THR A 125 10.52 7.41 -20.70
N GLY A 126 9.82 6.77 -21.64
CA GLY A 126 10.21 6.75 -23.05
C GLY A 126 10.18 8.11 -23.75
N GLU A 127 11.08 8.29 -24.72
CA GLU A 127 11.25 9.50 -25.55
C GLU A 127 10.05 9.79 -26.49
N GLY A 128 8.99 8.98 -26.44
CA GLY A 128 7.76 9.11 -27.22
C GLY A 128 6.58 9.68 -26.41
N ILE A 129 5.44 8.98 -26.42
CA ILE A 129 4.28 9.37 -25.59
C ILE A 129 4.52 8.91 -24.16
N GLN A 130 5.12 9.80 -23.36
CA GLN A 130 5.21 9.62 -21.93
C GLN A 130 3.82 9.48 -21.31
N ARG A 131 3.49 8.28 -20.83
CA ARG A 131 2.18 8.01 -20.22
C ARG A 131 2.12 8.57 -18.79
N PRO A 132 0.92 8.99 -18.34
CA PRO A 132 0.74 9.43 -16.97
C PRO A 132 1.11 8.37 -15.93
N CYS A 133 1.57 8.80 -14.75
CA CYS A 133 1.96 7.94 -13.63
C CYS A 133 0.89 6.89 -13.26
N GLY A 134 -0.41 7.20 -13.40
CA GLY A 134 -1.51 6.24 -13.19
C GLY A 134 -1.47 5.03 -14.14
N HIS A 135 -0.96 5.17 -15.37
CA HIS A 135 -0.76 4.04 -16.28
C HIS A 135 0.29 3.07 -15.76
N TYR A 136 1.39 3.58 -15.22
CA TYR A 136 2.44 2.76 -14.64
C TYR A 136 1.89 1.92 -13.49
N ILE A 137 1.15 2.56 -12.56
CA ILE A 137 0.50 1.86 -11.45
C ILE A 137 -0.42 0.74 -11.97
N ASN A 138 -1.28 1.05 -12.95
CA ASN A 138 -2.18 0.04 -13.53
C ASN A 138 -1.43 -1.09 -14.25
N CYS A 139 -0.29 -0.80 -14.88
CA CYS A 139 0.57 -1.78 -15.52
C CYS A 139 1.15 -2.76 -14.48
N MET A 140 1.73 -2.22 -13.40
CA MET A 140 2.26 -3.02 -12.28
C MET A 140 1.19 -3.91 -11.65
N ARG A 141 -0.01 -3.36 -11.41
CA ARG A 141 -1.15 -4.12 -10.86
C ARG A 141 -1.52 -5.32 -11.72
N LYS A 142 -1.58 -5.16 -13.04
CA LYS A 142 -1.93 -6.24 -13.97
C LYS A 142 -0.93 -7.41 -13.95
N ILE A 143 0.33 -7.12 -13.66
CA ILE A 143 1.39 -8.14 -13.60
C ILE A 143 1.39 -8.83 -12.23
N VAL A 144 1.33 -8.03 -11.16
CA VAL A 144 1.55 -8.51 -9.80
C VAL A 144 0.30 -9.10 -9.15
N VAL A 145 -0.86 -8.43 -9.23
CA VAL A 145 -2.08 -8.84 -8.50
C VAL A 145 -2.54 -10.26 -8.83
N PRO A 146 -2.45 -10.77 -10.08
CA PRO A 146 -2.78 -12.16 -10.37
C PRO A 146 -1.91 -13.19 -9.64
N LYS A 147 -0.68 -12.82 -9.27
CA LYS A 147 0.28 -13.65 -8.54
C LYS A 147 0.21 -13.43 -7.04
N CYS A 148 -0.11 -12.20 -6.65
CA CYS A 148 -0.23 -11.77 -5.27
C CYS A 148 -1.59 -11.10 -5.01
N PRO A 149 -2.66 -11.91 -4.82
CA PRO A 149 -3.97 -11.38 -4.45
C PRO A 149 -3.86 -10.66 -3.09
N GLY A 150 -4.04 -9.33 -3.07
CA GLY A 150 -3.83 -8.50 -1.89
C GLY A 150 -2.63 -7.54 -1.97
N ALA A 151 -1.83 -7.58 -3.05
CA ALA A 151 -0.79 -6.58 -3.27
C ALA A 151 -1.33 -5.21 -3.76
N ASP A 152 -2.61 -5.14 -4.12
CA ASP A 152 -3.16 -4.03 -4.90
C ASP A 152 -3.09 -2.68 -4.15
N ALA A 153 -3.48 -2.67 -2.87
CA ALA A 153 -3.38 -1.47 -2.05
C ALA A 153 -1.92 -1.06 -1.79
N ILE A 154 -0.99 -2.03 -1.64
CA ILE A 154 0.44 -1.78 -1.44
C ILE A 154 1.05 -1.12 -2.66
N ILE A 155 0.77 -1.65 -3.85
CA ILE A 155 1.24 -1.11 -5.14
C ILE A 155 0.80 0.35 -5.29
N CYS A 156 -0.46 0.65 -4.99
CA CYS A 156 -0.97 2.01 -5.01
C CYS A 156 -0.25 2.92 -4.02
N ASP A 157 -0.11 2.54 -2.75
CA ASP A 157 0.56 3.38 -1.75
C ASP A 157 2.03 3.60 -2.10
N ARG A 158 2.76 2.53 -2.45
CA ARG A 158 4.19 2.54 -2.81
C ARG A 158 4.47 3.51 -3.95
N TYR A 159 3.75 3.37 -5.07
CA TYR A 159 4.04 4.17 -6.25
C TYR A 159 3.50 5.59 -6.15
N MET A 160 2.38 5.82 -5.44
CA MET A 160 1.93 7.18 -5.15
C MET A 160 2.97 7.95 -4.32
N GLU A 161 3.51 7.33 -3.28
CA GLU A 161 4.59 7.91 -2.48
C GLU A 161 5.86 8.14 -3.31
N THR A 162 6.28 7.12 -4.08
CA THR A 162 7.46 7.21 -4.97
C THR A 162 7.34 8.37 -5.95
N PHE A 163 6.21 8.50 -6.64
CA PHE A 163 6.00 9.60 -7.59
C PHE A 163 5.91 10.96 -6.89
N HIS A 164 5.36 11.03 -5.69
CA HIS A 164 5.35 12.27 -4.91
C HIS A 164 6.76 12.72 -4.56
N ILE A 165 7.64 11.78 -4.19
CA ILE A 165 9.06 12.07 -3.91
C ILE A 165 9.72 12.54 -5.22
N LEU A 166 9.73 11.72 -6.27
CA LEU A 166 10.46 12.01 -7.51
C LEU A 166 10.02 13.32 -8.19
N THR A 167 8.73 13.66 -8.13
CA THR A 167 8.21 14.92 -8.69
C THR A 167 8.52 16.15 -7.82
N LYS A 168 8.57 16.02 -6.49
CA LYS A 168 8.83 17.15 -5.58
C LYS A 168 10.32 17.38 -5.30
N SER A 169 11.09 16.33 -5.06
CA SER A 169 12.47 16.42 -4.57
C SER A 169 13.51 16.40 -5.68
N GLU A 170 13.26 15.66 -6.77
CA GLU A 170 14.29 15.42 -7.80
C GLU A 170 14.04 16.21 -9.08
N GLY A 171 12.90 16.90 -9.19
CA GLY A 171 12.54 17.66 -10.38
C GLY A 171 12.44 16.79 -11.64
N ILE A 172 12.32 15.46 -11.46
CA ILE A 172 12.19 14.52 -12.58
C ILE A 172 10.83 14.76 -13.22
N GLY A 173 10.84 15.08 -14.51
CA GLY A 173 9.68 15.47 -15.31
C GLY A 173 8.71 14.32 -15.61
N PHE A 174 8.36 13.50 -14.62
CA PHE A 174 7.25 12.56 -14.76
C PHE A 174 5.94 13.34 -14.92
N LYS A 175 5.17 13.01 -15.96
CA LYS A 175 3.82 13.54 -16.12
C LYS A 175 2.87 12.84 -15.15
N CYS A 176 2.81 13.29 -13.91
CA CYS A 176 1.80 12.79 -12.97
C CYS A 176 0.54 13.63 -13.05
N ASP A 177 -0.44 13.16 -13.82
CA ASP A 177 -1.84 13.55 -13.61
C ASP A 177 -2.35 12.88 -12.34
N TRP A 178 -2.34 13.63 -11.23
CA TRP A 178 -2.74 13.13 -9.93
C TRP A 178 -4.21 12.70 -9.90
N ASN A 179 -5.10 13.34 -10.66
CA ASN A 179 -6.49 12.89 -10.75
C ASN A 179 -6.58 11.49 -11.35
N HIS A 180 -5.78 11.21 -12.39
CA HIS A 180 -5.71 9.86 -12.95
C HIS A 180 -5.13 8.86 -11.95
N VAL A 181 -4.05 9.21 -11.24
CA VAL A 181 -3.45 8.37 -10.19
C VAL A 181 -4.48 8.01 -9.11
N HIS A 182 -5.18 9.01 -8.56
CA HIS A 182 -6.21 8.79 -7.54
C HIS A 182 -7.36 7.92 -8.07
N ASN A 183 -7.78 8.11 -9.32
CA ASN A 183 -8.82 7.28 -9.93
C ASN A 183 -8.39 5.82 -10.10
N VAL A 184 -7.15 5.56 -10.51
CA VAL A 184 -6.61 4.19 -10.60
C VAL A 184 -6.63 3.51 -9.23
N CYS A 185 -6.28 4.27 -8.18
CA CYS A 185 -6.15 3.77 -6.82
C CYS A 185 -7.39 3.99 -5.94
N ARG A 186 -8.57 4.28 -6.51
CA ARG A 186 -9.74 4.64 -5.71
C ARG A 186 -10.40 3.45 -5.01
N ASN A 187 -10.49 2.32 -5.70
CA ASN A 187 -11.30 1.16 -5.27
C ASN A 187 -10.48 0.03 -4.65
N VAL A 188 -9.21 0.29 -4.31
CA VAL A 188 -8.33 -0.67 -3.65
C VAL A 188 -8.58 -0.64 -2.15
N SER A 189 -8.96 -1.78 -1.57
CA SER A 189 -9.19 -1.95 -0.13
C SER A 189 -8.03 -2.68 0.55
N TYR A 190 -7.95 -2.52 1.88
CA TYR A 190 -7.04 -3.27 2.76
C TYR A 190 -7.74 -4.46 3.40
N GLU A 191 -8.69 -5.07 2.67
CA GLU A 191 -9.51 -6.21 3.11
C GLU A 191 -8.94 -7.54 2.61
#